data_AF-A0A8X7QGA7-F1
#
_entry.id   AF-A0A8X7QGA7-F1
#
_cell.length_a   1.000
_cell.length_b   1.000
_cell.length_c   1.000
_cell.angle_alpha   90.00
_cell.angle_beta   90.00
_cell.angle_gamma   90.00
#
_symmetry.space_group_name_H-M   'P 1'
#
loop_
_entity.id
_entity.type
_entity.pdbx_description
1 polymer ?
#
loop_
_entity_poly.entity_id
_entity_poly.type
_entity_poly.pdbx_seq_one_letter_code
_entity_poly.pdbx_strand_id
1 'polypeptide(L)'
;MGAEANGSSSSLNFLIYGRTGWIGGILGKLCEAQGIPYTYGSGRLEDRRSLVADLDSVKPSHVFNAAGVTGRPNVDWCESHKVETVRTNVVGTLTLADVCRERPRVDQLRHGLYIRVRFGSSSRVGSRV
;
A
#
# COMPACT_ATOMS: atom_id res chain seq x y z
N MET A 1 30.25 26.44 -4.68
CA MET A 1 29.10 26.26 -5.57
C MET A 1 28.18 25.24 -4.92
N GLY A 2 27.15 25.73 -4.23
CA GLY A 2 26.15 24.87 -3.57
C GLY A 2 25.15 24.37 -4.60
N ALA A 3 24.83 23.08 -4.56
CA ALA A 3 23.85 22.48 -5.44
C ALA A 3 22.45 23.02 -5.10
N GLU A 4 21.83 23.66 -6.09
CA GLU A 4 20.46 24.16 -6.02
C GLU A 4 19.49 22.97 -6.00
N ALA A 5 18.75 22.79 -4.92
CA ALA A 5 17.65 21.85 -4.84
C ALA A 5 16.42 22.46 -5.55
N ASN A 6 16.37 22.31 -6.88
CA ASN A 6 15.25 22.77 -7.69
C ASN A 6 14.30 21.60 -7.99
N GLY A 7 13.31 21.41 -7.12
CA GLY A 7 12.20 20.50 -7.34
C GLY A 7 11.08 20.87 -6.37
N SER A 8 9.91 21.27 -6.89
CA SER A 8 8.74 21.64 -6.09
C SER A 8 8.49 20.61 -4.99
N SER A 9 8.76 20.96 -3.73
CA SER A 9 8.58 20.06 -2.59
C SER A 9 7.09 19.91 -2.28
N SER A 10 6.38 19.11 -3.07
CA SER A 10 5.08 18.60 -2.65
C SER A 10 5.32 17.82 -1.35
N SER A 11 4.82 18.34 -0.23
CA SER A 11 4.92 17.68 1.07
C SER A 11 4.40 16.25 0.95
N LEU A 12 5.26 15.27 1.25
CA LEU A 12 4.86 13.86 1.23
C LEU A 12 3.81 13.63 2.32
N ASN A 13 2.75 12.90 1.98
CA ASN A 13 1.74 12.43 2.92
C ASN A 13 1.21 11.09 2.42
N PHE A 14 1.42 10.03 3.18
CA PHE A 14 1.14 8.66 2.71
C PHE A 14 -0.14 8.10 3.34
N LEU A 15 -0.99 7.49 2.53
CA LEU A 15 -2.09 6.66 3.01
C LEU A 15 -1.70 5.18 2.82
N ILE A 16 -1.70 4.40 3.90
CA ILE A 16 -1.24 3.01 3.88
C ILE A 16 -2.39 2.07 4.25
N TYR A 17 -2.70 1.11 3.40
CA TYR A 17 -3.60 -0.01 3.72
C TYR A 17 -2.81 -1.24 4.15
N GLY A 18 -3.32 -1.99 5.14
CA GLY A 18 -2.70 -3.23 5.60
C GLY A 18 -1.89 -3.13 6.89
N ARG A 19 -2.29 -2.26 7.84
CA ARG A 19 -1.63 -2.05 9.14
C ARG A 19 -1.24 -3.33 9.89
N THR A 20 -2.10 -4.34 9.88
CA THR A 20 -1.89 -5.60 10.61
C THR A 20 -1.03 -6.61 9.85
N GLY A 21 -0.69 -6.32 8.59
CA GLY A 21 0.20 -7.11 7.76
C GLY A 21 1.66 -6.81 8.07
N TRP A 22 2.53 -7.77 7.79
CA TRP A 22 3.98 -7.63 7.98
C TRP A 22 4.55 -6.42 7.22
N ILE A 23 4.19 -6.27 5.95
CA ILE A 23 4.65 -5.17 5.10
C ILE A 23 4.08 -3.83 5.57
N GLY A 24 2.80 -3.76 5.91
CA GLY A 24 2.18 -2.52 6.38
C GLY A 24 2.85 -2.00 7.65
N GLY A 25 3.17 -2.89 8.60
CA GLY A 25 3.91 -2.55 9.81
C GLY A 25 5.34 -2.06 9.55
N ILE A 26 6.04 -2.62 8.55
CA ILE A 26 7.37 -2.13 8.14
C ILE A 26 7.26 -0.74 7.51
N LEU A 27 6.28 -0.51 6.63
CA LEU A 27 6.09 0.80 5.99
C LEU A 27 5.84 1.91 7.00
N GLY A 28 5.00 1.69 8.02
CA GLY A 28 4.78 2.69 9.06
C GLY A 28 6.06 3.06 9.81
N LYS A 29 6.85 2.05 10.23
CA LYS A 29 8.14 2.27 10.90
C LYS A 29 9.13 3.05 10.04
N LEU A 30 9.16 2.78 8.74
CA LEU A 30 10.02 3.52 7.80
C LEU A 30 9.56 4.97 7.65
N CYS A 31 8.25 5.23 7.60
CA CYS A 31 7.72 6.60 7.55
C CYS A 31 8.08 7.37 8.83
N GLU A 32 7.94 6.74 10.00
CA GLU A 32 8.35 7.31 11.29
C GLU A 32 9.85 7.65 11.31
N ALA A 33 10.70 6.71 10.90
CA ALA A 33 12.15 6.90 10.88
C ALA A 33 12.60 8.02 9.93
N GLN A 34 11.86 8.25 8.84
CA GLN A 34 12.16 9.29 7.84
C GLN A 34 11.40 10.60 8.09
N GLY A 35 10.56 10.68 9.13
CA GLY A 35 9.75 11.86 9.41
C GLY A 35 8.70 12.15 8.34
N ILE A 36 8.24 11.14 7.60
CA ILE A 36 7.24 11.29 6.54
C ILE A 36 5.83 11.18 7.16
N PRO A 37 4.96 12.19 7.00
CA PRO A 37 3.56 12.10 7.41
C PRO A 37 2.86 10.91 6.76
N TYR A 38 2.17 10.10 7.56
CA TYR A 38 1.42 8.98 7.05
C TYR A 38 0.18 8.70 7.90
N THR A 39 -0.82 8.04 7.30
CA THR A 39 -2.03 7.58 7.97
C THR A 39 -2.35 6.17 7.50
N TYR A 40 -2.80 5.32 8.41
CA TYR A 40 -3.36 4.02 8.02
C TYR A 40 -4.83 4.19 7.62
N GLY A 41 -5.20 3.65 6.45
CA GLY A 41 -6.58 3.59 6.01
C GLY A 41 -7.42 2.72 6.95
N SER A 42 -8.63 3.20 7.25
CA SER A 42 -9.57 2.52 8.13
C SER A 42 -10.51 1.59 7.34
N GLY A 43 -10.70 1.90 6.05
CA GLY A 43 -11.58 1.16 5.17
C GLY A 43 -11.08 -0.23 4.78
N ARG A 44 -12.04 -1.12 4.54
CA ARG A 44 -11.78 -2.37 3.82
C ARG A 44 -11.69 -2.08 2.32
N LEU A 45 -10.79 -2.77 1.62
CA LEU A 45 -10.56 -2.51 0.19
C LEU A 45 -11.80 -2.78 -0.68
N GLU A 46 -12.64 -3.72 -0.28
CA GLU A 46 -13.89 -4.02 -0.97
C GLU A 46 -14.99 -2.96 -0.80
N ASP A 47 -14.87 -2.06 0.19
CA ASP A 47 -15.84 -0.98 0.41
C ASP A 47 -15.36 0.34 -0.19
N ARG A 48 -15.83 0.62 -1.41
CA ARG A 48 -15.53 1.86 -2.14
C ARG A 48 -15.81 3.12 -1.30
N ARG A 49 -16.90 3.16 -0.53
CA ARG A 49 -17.30 4.38 0.20
C ARG A 49 -16.28 4.71 1.29
N SER A 50 -15.81 3.68 1.99
CA SER A 50 -14.77 3.85 3.00
C SER A 50 -13.45 4.33 2.38
N LEU A 51 -13.05 3.81 1.22
CA LEU A 51 -11.84 4.27 0.53
C LEU A 51 -11.94 5.73 0.08
N VAL A 52 -13.09 6.12 -0.46
CA VAL A 52 -13.41 7.51 -0.83
C VAL A 52 -13.28 8.43 0.39
N ALA A 53 -13.88 8.04 1.52
CA ALA A 53 -13.81 8.82 2.76
C ALA A 53 -12.39 8.95 3.31
N ASP A 54 -11.60 7.86 3.32
CA ASP A 54 -10.19 7.88 3.73
C ASP A 54 -9.39 8.86 2.85
N LEU A 55 -9.56 8.79 1.52
CA LEU A 55 -8.83 9.65 0.57
C LEU A 55 -9.22 11.12 0.67
N ASP A 56 -10.50 11.41 0.86
CA ASP A 56 -11.00 12.79 0.94
C ASP A 56 -10.64 13.45 2.29
N SER A 57 -10.58 12.66 3.36
CA SER A 57 -10.15 13.09 4.69
C SER A 57 -8.64 13.32 4.76
N VAL A 58 -7.85 12.31 4.37
CA VAL A 58 -6.38 12.33 4.52
C VAL A 58 -5.71 13.21 3.47
N LYS A 59 -6.29 13.30 2.26
CA LYS A 59 -5.69 13.99 1.10
C LYS A 59 -4.22 13.60 0.88
N PRO A 60 -3.94 12.30 0.72
CA PRO A 60 -2.56 11.83 0.59
C PRO A 60 -1.95 12.25 -0.74
N SER A 61 -0.62 12.38 -0.76
CA SER A 61 0.13 12.48 -2.02
C SER A 61 0.32 11.11 -2.66
N HIS A 62 0.48 10.06 -1.84
CA HIS A 62 0.69 8.69 -2.32
C HIS A 62 -0.12 7.68 -1.50
N VAL A 63 -0.50 6.57 -2.14
CA VAL A 63 -1.25 5.49 -1.51
C VAL A 63 -0.47 4.18 -1.63
N PHE A 64 -0.24 3.50 -0.51
CA PHE A 64 0.39 2.18 -0.46
C PHE A 64 -0.65 1.11 -0.14
N ASN A 65 -0.76 0.10 -0.99
CA ASN A 65 -1.59 -1.07 -0.72
C ASN A 65 -0.74 -2.26 -0.24
N ALA A 66 -0.66 -2.44 1.07
CA ALA A 66 -0.14 -3.65 1.70
C ALA A 66 -1.25 -4.51 2.34
N ALA A 67 -2.52 -4.21 2.02
CA ALA A 67 -3.65 -5.00 2.46
C ALA A 67 -3.85 -6.19 1.51
N GLY A 68 -4.14 -7.34 2.10
CA GLY A 68 -4.41 -8.55 1.37
C GLY A 68 -4.62 -9.70 2.34
N VAL A 69 -5.41 -10.68 1.91
CA VAL A 69 -5.47 -11.96 2.60
C VAL A 69 -4.35 -12.81 2.05
N THR A 70 -3.31 -12.96 2.86
CA THR A 70 -2.31 -14.01 2.69
C THR A 70 -2.81 -15.18 3.50
N GLY A 71 -3.01 -16.34 2.88
CA GLY A 71 -3.44 -17.53 3.57
C GLY A 71 -2.68 -17.72 4.89
N ARG A 72 -3.40 -17.80 6.01
CA ARG A 72 -2.81 -18.05 7.33
C ARG A 72 -3.13 -19.50 7.70
N PRO A 73 -2.15 -20.33 8.09
CA PRO A 73 -0.71 -20.03 8.26
C PRO A 73 0.13 -20.08 6.98
N ASN A 74 -0.42 -20.51 5.84
CA ASN A 74 0.29 -20.63 4.57
C ASN A 74 -0.59 -20.24 3.37
N VAL A 75 0.04 -20.01 2.22
CA VAL A 75 -0.64 -19.61 0.97
C VAL A 75 -1.73 -20.58 0.54
N ASP A 76 -1.62 -21.86 0.93
CA ASP A 76 -2.57 -22.92 0.60
C ASP A 76 -3.98 -22.67 1.16
N TRP A 77 -4.12 -21.85 2.21
CA TRP A 77 -5.43 -21.43 2.68
C TRP A 77 -6.26 -20.71 1.60
N CYS A 78 -5.59 -20.01 0.67
CA CYS A 78 -6.25 -19.34 -0.46
C CYS A 78 -6.92 -20.34 -1.42
N GLU A 79 -6.44 -21.58 -1.49
CA GLU A 79 -7.04 -22.62 -2.34
C GLU A 79 -8.41 -23.07 -1.83
N SER A 80 -8.62 -23.05 -0.50
CA SER A 80 -9.92 -23.35 0.10
C SER A 80 -10.81 -22.12 0.27
N HIS A 81 -10.23 -20.91 0.26
CA HIS A 81 -10.92 -19.63 0.50
C HIS A 81 -10.80 -18.69 -0.72
N LYS A 82 -11.12 -19.25 -1.90
CA LYS A 82 -10.98 -18.55 -3.19
C LYS A 82 -11.82 -17.28 -3.25
N VAL A 83 -13.06 -17.32 -2.75
CA VAL A 83 -13.98 -16.17 -2.78
C VAL A 83 -13.43 -15.01 -1.97
N GLU A 84 -12.90 -15.26 -0.77
CA GLU A 84 -12.31 -14.24 0.09
C GLU A 84 -11.04 -13.67 -0.52
N THR A 85 -10.19 -14.55 -1.06
CA THR A 85 -8.97 -14.17 -1.79
C THR A 85 -9.29 -13.26 -2.97
N VAL A 86 -10.26 -13.62 -3.81
CA VAL A 86 -10.66 -12.81 -4.98
C VAL A 86 -11.27 -11.49 -4.53
N ARG A 87 -12.15 -11.50 -3.52
CA ARG A 87 -12.81 -10.28 -3.03
C ARG A 87 -11.80 -9.26 -2.51
N THR A 88 -10.83 -9.67 -1.69
CA THR A 88 -9.86 -8.71 -1.13
C THR A 88 -8.73 -8.40 -2.10
N ASN A 89 -8.05 -9.43 -2.63
CA ASN A 89 -6.79 -9.24 -3.36
C ASN A 89 -6.99 -8.79 -4.80
N VAL A 90 -8.15 -9.10 -5.40
CA VAL A 90 -8.49 -8.69 -6.78
C VAL A 90 -9.49 -7.54 -6.75
N VAL A 91 -10.72 -7.77 -6.29
CA VAL A 91 -11.78 -6.76 -6.34
C VAL A 91 -11.40 -5.53 -5.51
N GLY A 92 -11.00 -5.72 -4.25
CA GLY A 92 -10.60 -4.62 -3.39
C GLY A 92 -9.41 -3.82 -3.94
N THR A 93 -8.41 -4.50 -4.50
CA THR A 93 -7.26 -3.85 -5.14
C THR A 93 -7.68 -3.01 -6.35
N LEU A 94 -8.57 -3.52 -7.19
CA LEU A 94 -9.07 -2.80 -8.36
C LEU A 94 -9.93 -1.61 -7.94
N THR A 95 -10.78 -1.75 -6.93
CA THR A 95 -11.55 -0.65 -6.36
C THR A 95 -10.64 0.45 -5.85
N LEU A 96 -9.58 0.12 -5.11
CA LEU A 96 -8.61 1.13 -4.64
C LEU A 96 -7.92 1.84 -5.81
N ALA A 97 -7.49 1.10 -6.82
CA ALA A 97 -6.86 1.69 -8.01
C ALA A 97 -7.79 2.66 -8.73
N ASP A 98 -9.06 2.29 -8.88
CA ASP A 98 -10.10 3.10 -9.52
C ASP A 98 -10.37 4.39 -8.73
N VAL A 99 -10.59 4.29 -7.41
CA VAL A 99 -10.86 5.45 -6.54
C VAL A 99 -9.66 6.41 -6.48
N CYS A 100 -8.43 5.90 -6.51
CA CYS A 100 -7.22 6.71 -6.62
C CYS A 100 -7.14 7.44 -7.97
N ARG A 101 -7.50 6.77 -9.08
CA ARG A 101 -7.50 7.37 -10.43
C ARG A 101 -8.49 8.51 -10.58
N GLU A 102 -9.64 8.43 -9.92
CA GLU A 102 -10.63 9.52 -9.92
C GLU A 102 -10.15 10.79 -9.19
N ARG A 103 -9.04 10.72 -8.44
CA ARG A 103 -8.53 11.84 -7.63
C ARG A 103 -7.23 12.40 -8.22
N PRO A 104 -7.27 13.57 -8.87
CA PRO A 104 -6.10 14.16 -9.53
C PRO A 104 -4.99 14.62 -8.58
N ARG A 105 -5.21 14.62 -7.25
CA ARG A 105 -4.22 15.03 -6.23
C ARG A 105 -3.31 13.89 -5.75
N VAL A 106 -3.72 12.64 -5.96
CA VAL A 106 -2.81 11.51 -5.74
C VAL A 106 -1.90 11.52 -6.95
N ASP A 107 -0.64 11.94 -6.79
CA ASP A 107 0.26 12.21 -7.92
C ASP A 107 0.55 10.91 -8.68
N GLN A 108 -0.23 10.67 -9.72
CA GLN A 108 -0.10 9.51 -10.60
C GLN A 108 0.88 9.74 -11.75
N LEU A 109 1.32 10.99 -11.97
CA LEU A 109 1.85 11.41 -13.27
C LEU A 109 3.32 11.85 -13.29
N ARG A 110 4.07 11.73 -12.19
CA ARG A 110 5.54 11.85 -12.25
C ARG A 110 6.32 10.62 -11.80
N HIS A 111 5.77 9.80 -10.90
CA HIS A 111 6.32 8.49 -10.55
C HIS A 111 5.18 7.56 -10.12
N GLY A 112 4.37 7.07 -11.08
CA GLY A 112 3.27 6.14 -10.82
C GLY A 112 3.72 4.94 -9.99
N LEU A 113 3.55 5.02 -8.67
CA LEU A 113 4.09 4.06 -7.73
C LEU A 113 2.96 3.27 -7.07
N TYR A 114 2.38 2.38 -7.87
CA TYR A 114 1.73 1.20 -7.35
C TYR A 114 2.82 0.24 -6.85
N ILE A 115 3.28 0.39 -5.60
CA ILE A 115 4.12 -0.63 -4.97
C ILE A 115 3.22 -1.79 -4.56
N ARG A 116 3.12 -2.79 -5.44
CA ARG A 116 2.78 -4.15 -5.04
C ARG A 116 4.07 -4.84 -4.63
N VAL A 117 4.27 -5.00 -3.33
CA VAL A 117 5.34 -5.82 -2.78
C VAL A 117 5.07 -7.28 -3.18
N ARG A 118 5.65 -7.75 -4.28
CA ARG A 118 5.83 -9.18 -4.55
C ARG A 118 7.16 -9.60 -3.94
N PHE A 119 7.15 -10.60 -3.06
CA PHE A 119 8.36 -11.37 -2.79
C PHE A 119 8.43 -12.52 -3.80
N GLY A 120 9.58 -12.66 -4.47
CA GLY A 120 9.97 -13.92 -5.10
C GLY A 120 10.30 -14.93 -4.01
N SER A 121 9.93 -16.19 -4.21
CA SER A 121 10.31 -17.29 -3.33
C SER A 121 11.82 -17.27 -3.07
N SER A 122 12.22 -17.01 -1.82
CA SER A 122 13.62 -17.11 -1.41
C SER A 122 14.02 -18.58 -1.34
N SER A 123 14.71 -19.05 -2.35
CA SER A 123 15.38 -20.35 -2.35
C SER A 123 16.66 -20.23 -1.52
N ARG A 124 16.65 -20.85 -0.32
CA ARG A 124 17.80 -21.33 0.48
C ARG A 124 18.83 -20.29 0.95
N VAL A 125 18.76 -19.98 2.24
CA VAL A 125 19.96 -19.68 3.05
C VAL A 125 20.69 -21.01 3.25
N GLY A 126 21.78 -21.21 2.51
CA GLY A 126 22.74 -22.27 2.78
C GLY A 126 23.65 -21.86 3.93
N SER A 127 23.56 -22.61 5.03
CA SER A 127 24.54 -22.63 6.12
C SER A 127 25.92 -23.00 5.59
N ARG A 128 26.94 -22.18 5.85
CA ARG A 128 28.33 -22.64 5.90
C ARG A 128 28.76 -22.69 7.36
N VAL A 129 29.04 -23.91 7.82
CA VAL A 129 30.06 -24.21 8.83
C VAL A 129 31.41 -24.13 8.14
#